data_AF-A0A2W1AY35-F1
#
_entry.id   AF-A0A2W1AY35-F1
#
_cell.length_a   1.000
_cell.length_b   1.000
_cell.length_c   1.000
_cell.angle_alpha   90.00
_cell.angle_beta   90.00
_cell.angle_gamma   90.00
#
_symmetry.space_group_name_H-M   'P 1'
#
loop_
_entity.id
_entity.type
_entity.pdbx_description
1 polymer ?
#
loop_
_entity_poly.entity_id
_entity_poly.type
_entity_poly.pdbx_seq_one_letter_code
_entity_poly.pdbx_strand_id
1 'polypeptide(L)' 'MSEPPALPPSDPGFLRRHALMLLSAAALTVLLVIFIVLNDEVVTVDLIGATAELRLAWALLIAAAGGFLIGVILPRLRRG' A
#
# COMPACT_ATOMS: atom_id res chain seq x y z
N MET A 1 32.19 -40.03 0.69
CA MET A 1 31.78 -39.09 -0.36
C MET A 1 30.39 -38.62 0.03
N SER A 2 30.26 -37.42 0.59
CA SER A 2 29.00 -36.94 1.17
C SER A 2 28.13 -36.37 0.05
N GLU A 3 26.90 -36.85 -0.07
CA GLU A 3 25.93 -36.35 -1.04
C GLU A 3 25.61 -34.87 -0.73
N PRO A 4 25.64 -33.95 -1.71
CA PRO A 4 25.32 -32.56 -1.47
C PRO A 4 23.85 -32.43 -1.04
N PRO A 5 23.55 -31.54 -0.08
CA PRO A 5 22.20 -31.38 0.43
C PRO A 5 21.26 -31.00 -0.71
N ALA A 6 20.15 -31.75 -0.85
CA ALA A 6 19.11 -31.47 -1.82
C ALA A 6 18.56 -30.05 -1.60
N LEU A 7 18.54 -29.25 -2.66
CA LEU A 7 17.99 -27.90 -2.60
C LEU A 7 16.49 -27.97 -2.29
N PRO A 8 15.97 -27.06 -1.43
CA PRO A 8 14.55 -26.99 -1.16
C PRO A 8 13.78 -26.69 -2.46
N PRO A 9 12.57 -27.27 -2.62
CA PRO A 9 11.77 -27.06 -3.82
C PRO A 9 11.41 -25.58 -3.96
N SER A 10 11.72 -24.99 -5.12
CA SER A 10 11.32 -23.63 -5.47
C SER A 10 9.82 -23.62 -5.80
N ASP A 11 9.01 -23.00 -4.95
CA ASP A 11 7.55 -23.02 -5.08
C ASP A 11 7.07 -21.94 -6.09
N PRO A 12 6.67 -22.31 -7.33
CA PRO A 12 6.40 -21.34 -8.39
C PRO A 12 5.17 -20.47 -8.09
N GLY A 13 4.23 -20.98 -7.28
CA GLY A 13 3.04 -20.25 -6.86
C GLY A 13 3.35 -19.08 -5.93
N PHE A 14 4.36 -19.21 -5.07
CA PHE A 14 4.77 -18.15 -4.14
C PHE A 14 5.38 -16.96 -4.88
N LEU A 15 6.26 -17.24 -5.84
CA LEU A 15 6.91 -16.23 -6.67
C LEU A 15 5.89 -15.45 -7.52
N ARG A 16 4.93 -16.15 -8.13
CA ARG A 16 3.91 -15.51 -8.98
C ARG A 16 2.99 -14.58 -8.19
N ARG A 17 2.57 -14.98 -6.98
CA ARG A 17 1.76 -14.12 -6.09
C ARG A 17 2.53 -12.90 -5.62
N HIS A 18 3.80 -13.06 -5.25
CA HIS A 18 4.66 -11.93 -4.87
C HIS A 18 4.89 -10.96 -6.04
N ALA A 19 5.15 -11.48 -7.24
CA ALA A 19 5.32 -10.66 -8.43
C ALA A 19 4.05 -9.87 -8.76
N LEU A 20 2.86 -10.50 -8.67
CA LEU A 20 1.58 -9.82 -8.87
C LEU A 20 1.33 -8.73 -7.83
N MET A 21 1.62 -9.01 -6.55
CA MET A 21 1.51 -8.00 -5.49
C MET A 21 2.41 -6.80 -5.76
N LEU A 22 3.69 -7.03 -6.05
CA LEU A 22 4.65 -5.95 -6.34
C LEU A 22 4.22 -5.13 -7.56
N LEU A 23 3.79 -5.79 -8.64
CA LEU A 23 3.29 -5.11 -9.84
C LEU A 23 2.06 -4.24 -9.53
N SER A 24 1.09 -4.78 -8.77
CA SER A 24 -0.12 -4.05 -8.40
C SER A 24 0.19 -2.85 -7.50
N ALA A 25 1.11 -3.00 -6.53
CA ALA A 25 1.53 -1.93 -5.64
C ALA A 25 2.27 -0.82 -6.41
N ALA A 26 3.15 -1.19 -7.34
CA ALA A 26 3.83 -0.24 -8.21
C ALA A 26 2.84 0.54 -9.09
N ALA A 27 1.88 -0.15 -9.72
CA ALA A 27 0.84 0.49 -10.54
C ALA A 27 -0.03 1.46 -9.72
N LEU A 28 -0.47 1.06 -8.52
CA LEU A 28 -1.20 1.91 -7.59
C LEU A 28 -0.40 3.14 -7.19
N THR A 29 0.90 2.99 -6.93
CA THR A 29 1.78 4.10 -6.55
C THR A 29 1.91 5.11 -7.69
N VAL A 30 2.13 4.64 -8.92
CA VAL A 30 2.21 5.52 -10.10
C VAL A 30 0.88 6.24 -10.31
N LEU A 31 -0.23 5.54 -10.20
CA LEU A 31 -1.57 6.12 -10.34
C LEU A 31 -1.83 7.19 -9.28
N LEU A 32 -1.40 6.93 -8.03
CA LEU A 32 -1.49 7.89 -6.93
C LEU A 32 -0.67 9.16 -7.21
N VAL A 33 0.55 9.02 -7.71
CA VAL A 33 1.42 10.16 -8.06
C VAL A 33 0.79 10.98 -9.19
N ILE A 34 0.35 10.32 -10.26
CA ILE A 34 -0.33 10.95 -11.39
C ILE A 34 -1.57 11.71 -10.90
N PHE A 35 -2.36 11.08 -10.04
CA PHE A 35 -3.52 11.70 -9.42
C PHE A 35 -3.12 12.93 -8.59
N ILE A 36 -2.09 12.85 -7.75
CA ILE A 36 -1.63 13.99 -6.94
C ILE A 36 -1.18 15.17 -7.83
N VAL A 37 -0.50 14.88 -8.95
CA VAL A 37 0.05 15.90 -9.84
C VAL A 37 -1.03 16.54 -10.72
N LEU A 38 -1.96 15.74 -11.24
CA LEU A 38 -3.02 16.23 -12.14
C LEU A 38 -4.24 16.75 -11.39
N ASN A 39 -4.42 16.32 -10.14
CA ASN A 39 -5.58 16.69 -9.36
C ASN A 39 -5.29 17.95 -8.54
N ASP A 40 -5.60 19.08 -9.15
CA ASP A 40 -5.63 20.39 -8.50
C ASP A 40 -6.99 20.68 -7.84
N GLU A 41 -7.94 19.73 -7.86
CA GLU A 41 -9.22 19.93 -7.19
C GLU A 41 -9.03 19.97 -5.66
N VAL A 42 -9.47 21.09 -5.10
CA VAL A 42 -9.59 21.30 -3.67
C VAL A 42 -10.90 20.67 -3.23
N VAL A 43 -10.81 19.69 -2.34
CA VAL A 43 -11.97 18.97 -1.83
C VAL A 43 -12.24 19.46 -0.42
N THR A 44 -13.45 19.98 -0.21
CA THR A 44 -13.90 20.46 1.08
C THR A 44 -14.28 19.27 1.95
N VAL A 45 -13.53 19.04 3.02
CA VAL A 45 -13.83 17.99 3.98
C VAL A 45 -14.56 18.63 5.15
N ASP A 46 -15.80 18.17 5.39
CA ASP A 46 -16.62 18.65 6.49
C ASP A 46 -16.36 17.79 7.73
N LEU A 47 -15.46 18.25 8.60
CA LEU A 47 -15.12 17.60 9.85
C LEU A 47 -15.94 18.24 10.96
N ILE A 48 -17.14 17.70 11.21
CA ILE A 48 -18.05 18.03 12.33
C ILE A 48 -17.91 19.51 12.79
N GLY A 49 -18.38 20.44 11.95
CA GLY A 49 -18.41 21.88 12.26
C GLY A 49 -17.19 22.68 11.80
N ALA A 50 -16.17 22.05 11.22
CA ALA A 50 -15.04 22.70 10.58
C ALA A 50 -14.91 22.26 9.12
N THR A 51 -15.10 23.21 8.21
CA THR A 51 -14.84 23.05 6.78
C THR A 51 -13.37 23.28 6.53
N ALA A 52 -12.64 22.23 6.15
CA ALA A 52 -11.24 22.34 5.77
C ALA A 52 -11.12 22.15 4.25
N GLU A 53 -10.59 23.17 3.57
CA GLU A 53 -10.18 23.06 2.18
C GLU A 53 -8.87 22.30 2.12
N LEU A 54 -8.93 21.03 1.71
CA LEU A 54 -7.76 20.19 1.59
C LEU A 54 -7.64 19.73 0.14
N ARG A 55 -6.47 19.94 -0.47
CA ARG A 55 -6.21 19.36 -1.81
C ARG A 55 -6.39 17.86 -1.70
N LEU A 56 -7.14 17.27 -2.62
CA LEU A 56 -7.50 15.85 -2.57
C LEU A 56 -6.28 14.93 -2.51
N ALA A 57 -5.17 15.38 -3.09
CA ALA A 57 -3.84 14.79 -2.94
C ALA A 57 -3.44 14.52 -1.47
N TRP A 58 -3.63 15.48 -0.57
CA TRP A 58 -3.32 15.33 0.85
C TRP A 58 -4.27 14.36 1.55
N ALA A 59 -5.56 14.37 1.20
CA ALA A 59 -6.52 13.41 1.73
C ALA A 59 -6.13 11.97 1.37
N LEU A 60 -5.73 11.73 0.12
CA LEU A 60 -5.23 10.44 -0.36
C LEU A 60 -3.93 10.02 0.31
N LEU A 61 -3.00 10.96 0.53
CA LEU A 61 -1.75 10.68 1.23
C LEU A 61 -2.02 10.22 2.67
N ILE A 62 -2.94 10.90 3.37
CA ILE A 62 -3.34 10.54 4.74
C ILE A 62 -4.05 9.19 4.76
N ALA A 63 -4.94 8.92 3.81
CA ALA A 63 -5.62 7.63 3.70
C ALA A 63 -4.63 6.48 3.43
N ALA A 64 -3.65 6.69 2.54
CA ALA A 64 -2.60 5.72 2.27
C ALA A 64 -1.70 5.47 3.50
N ALA A 65 -1.30 6.54 4.20
CA ALA A 65 -0.53 6.45 5.43
C ALA A 65 -1.31 5.72 6.54
N GLY A 66 -2.60 6.02 6.69
CA GLY A 66 -3.48 5.36 7.66
C GLY A 66 -3.67 3.88 7.34
N GLY A 67 -3.93 3.54 6.08
CA GLY A 67 -4.04 2.15 5.63
C GLY A 67 -2.75 1.35 5.84
N PHE A 68 -1.60 1.94 5.55
CA PHE A 68 -0.29 1.34 5.84
C PHE A 68 -0.08 1.11 7.34
N LEU A 69 -0.41 2.12 8.15
CA LEU A 69 -0.27 2.04 9.61
C LEU A 69 -1.15 0.94 10.20
N ILE A 70 -2.41 0.83 9.76
CA ILE A 70 -3.32 -0.26 10.15
C ILE A 70 -2.77 -1.61 9.68
N GLY A 71 -2.33 -1.70 8.42
CA GLY A 71 -1.79 -2.93 7.85
C GLY A 71 -0.52 -3.43 8.56
N VAL A 72 0.25 -2.55 9.20
CA VAL A 72 1.44 -2.90 9.99
C VAL A 72 1.11 -3.19 11.46
N ILE A 73 0.21 -2.42 12.07
CA ILE A 73 -0.14 -2.54 13.49
C ILE A 73 -1.09 -3.73 13.74
N LEU A 74 -2.12 -3.91 12.90
CA LEU A 74 -3.13 -4.95 13.06
C LEU A 74 -2.55 -6.39 13.09
N PRO A 75 -1.60 -6.79 12.22
CA PRO A 75 -0.98 -8.11 12.32
C PRO A 75 -0.05 -8.26 13.53
N ARG A 76 0.45 -7.17 14.12
CA ARG A 76 1.21 -7.22 15.38
C ARG A 76 0.30 -7.44 16.58
N LEU A 77 -0.89 -6.83 16.61
CA LEU A 77 -1.87 -7.06 17.67
C LEU A 77 -2.41 -8.49 17.67
N ARG A 78 -2.55 -9.11 16.49
CA ARG A 78 -3.10 -10.47 16.35
C ARG A 78 -2.14 -11.60 16.76
N ARG A 79 -0.87 -11.27 17.05
CA ARG A 79 0.17 -12.20 17.52
C ARG A 79 0.49 -12.05 19.00
N GLY A 80 -0.17 -11.13 19.71
CA GLY A 80 -0.05 -10.95 21.16
C GLY A 80 -1.10 -11.73 21.93
#